data_AF-A0A7L2S0F2-F1
#
_entry.id   AF-A0A7L2S0F2-F1
#
_cell.length_a   1.000
_cell.length_b   1.000
_cell.length_c   1.000
_cell.angle_alpha   90.00
_cell.angle_beta   90.00
_cell.angle_gamma   90.00
#
_symmetry.space_group_name_H-M   'P 1'
#
loop_
_entity.id
_entity.type
_entity.pdbx_description
1 polymer ?
#
loop_
_entity_poly.entity_id
_entity_poly.type
_entity_poly.pdbx_seq_one_letter_code
_entity_poly.pdbx_strand_id
1 'polypeptide(L)'
;IGCNAVSWAPAVVPGSLIEQPSGQKPNYIKRFASGGCDNLVKIWKEEDGQWKEEQKLEAHSDWVRDVAWAPSIGLPTSTIASCSQDGRVFIWTCDDASGNSWSPKLLHKFNDVVWHVSWSITANILAVSGGDNKVTLWKESVDGLWACISDVNKGQGGVSAVTEGQQNEQ
;
A
#
# COMPACT_ATOMS: atom_id res chain seq x y z
N ILE A 1 -9.49 -5.88 21.44
CA ILE A 1 -9.40 -6.00 19.97
C ILE A 1 -7.92 -5.96 19.62
N GLY A 2 -7.42 -6.94 18.87
CA GLY A 2 -5.98 -7.07 18.55
C GLY A 2 -5.57 -6.22 17.36
N CYS A 3 -4.33 -5.73 17.37
CA CYS A 3 -3.66 -5.11 16.23
C CYS A 3 -2.65 -6.11 15.67
N ASN A 4 -2.70 -6.35 14.36
CA ASN A 4 -1.82 -7.30 13.69
C ASN A 4 -0.65 -6.61 12.98
N ALA A 5 -0.85 -5.35 12.56
CA ALA A 5 0.12 -4.64 11.73
C ALA A 5 0.12 -3.15 12.00
N VAL A 6 1.31 -2.56 11.85
CA VAL A 6 1.56 -1.12 11.93
C VAL A 6 2.58 -0.72 10.87
N SER A 7 2.35 0.42 10.22
CA SER A 7 3.29 0.98 9.25
C SER A 7 3.36 2.50 9.37
N TRP A 8 4.56 3.04 9.46
CA TRP A 8 4.78 4.48 9.47
C TRP A 8 4.49 5.09 8.10
N ALA A 9 3.89 6.28 8.09
CA ALA A 9 3.86 7.10 6.90
C ALA A 9 5.25 7.67 6.61
N PRO A 10 5.62 7.85 5.34
CA PRO A 10 6.84 8.56 4.96
C PRO A 10 6.89 9.97 5.56
N ALA A 11 8.08 10.41 5.96
CA ALA A 11 8.28 11.75 6.51
C ALA A 11 8.20 12.82 5.41
N VAL A 12 6.99 13.27 5.09
CA VAL A 12 6.75 14.31 4.08
C VAL A 12 6.76 15.69 4.77
N VAL A 13 7.53 16.63 4.22
CA VAL A 13 7.45 18.06 4.61
C VAL A 13 6.53 18.76 3.62
N PRO A 14 5.40 19.34 4.08
CA PRO A 14 4.55 20.16 3.22
C PRO A 14 5.36 21.30 2.59
N GLY A 15 5.34 21.40 1.26
CA GLY A 15 6.03 22.48 0.55
C GLY A 15 7.55 22.33 0.44
N SER A 16 8.11 21.12 0.50
CA SER A 16 9.57 20.85 0.43
C SER A 16 10.32 21.38 -0.80
N LEU A 17 9.62 21.91 -1.81
CA LEU A 17 10.20 22.65 -2.95
C LEU A 17 10.38 24.16 -2.69
N ILE A 18 9.85 24.69 -1.58
CA ILE A 18 9.94 26.10 -1.21
C ILE A 18 10.91 26.20 -0.04
N GLU A 19 11.97 26.99 -0.21
CA GLU A 19 12.91 27.35 0.85
C GLU A 19 12.14 27.81 2.09
N GLN A 20 12.20 27.03 3.17
CA GLN A 20 11.63 27.48 4.43
C GLN A 20 12.50 28.63 4.97
N PRO A 21 11.91 29.79 5.32
CA PRO A 21 12.68 30.87 5.94
C PRO A 21 13.35 30.38 7.23
N SER A 22 14.63 30.67 7.33
CA SER A 22 15.62 30.11 8.25
C SER A 22 15.18 29.96 9.72
N GLY A 23 15.44 28.77 10.30
CA GLY A 23 15.62 28.56 11.75
C GLY A 23 14.57 27.72 12.47
N GLN A 24 13.45 27.39 11.84
CA GLN A 24 12.44 26.50 12.42
C GLN A 24 12.65 25.05 11.94
N LYS A 25 12.52 24.08 12.85
CA LYS A 25 12.49 22.66 12.47
C LYS A 25 11.30 22.43 11.53
N PRO A 26 11.47 21.72 10.41
CA PRO A 26 10.35 21.40 9.52
C PRO A 26 9.25 20.70 10.32
N ASN A 27 8.02 21.20 10.19
CA ASN A 27 6.87 20.60 10.84
C ASN A 27 6.41 19.39 10.02
N TYR A 28 6.86 18.20 10.42
CA TYR A 28 6.46 16.95 9.79
C TYR A 28 5.04 16.57 10.20
N ILE A 29 4.22 16.20 9.22
CA ILE A 29 2.95 15.53 9.53
C ILE A 29 3.30 14.08 9.91
N LYS A 30 3.23 13.76 11.20
CA LYS A 30 3.46 12.40 11.67
C LYS A 30 2.18 11.59 11.54
N ARG A 31 2.21 10.59 10.67
CA ARG A 31 1.12 9.64 10.47
C ARG A 31 1.64 8.20 10.54
N PHE A 32 0.77 7.28 10.91
CA PHE A 32 0.98 5.85 10.72
C PHE A 32 -0.36 5.15 10.47
N ALA A 33 -0.31 3.99 9.83
CA ALA A 33 -1.47 3.13 9.64
C ALA A 33 -1.38 1.90 10.53
N SER A 34 -2.52 1.37 10.93
CA SER A 34 -2.63 0.12 11.69
C SER A 34 -3.74 -0.76 11.13
N GLY A 35 -3.52 -2.07 11.08
CA GLY A 35 -4.53 -3.08 10.76
C GLY A 35 -4.82 -4.00 11.94
N GLY A 36 -6.07 -4.46 12.09
CA GLY A 36 -6.47 -5.25 13.25
C GLY A 36 -7.55 -6.31 12.98
N CYS A 37 -7.95 -6.97 14.08
CA CYS A 37 -9.01 -7.98 14.11
C CYS A 37 -10.43 -7.40 13.99
N ASP A 38 -10.56 -6.07 13.93
CA ASP A 38 -11.82 -5.37 13.67
C ASP A 38 -12.11 -5.19 12.17
N ASN A 39 -11.27 -5.76 11.30
CA ASN A 39 -11.35 -5.70 9.84
C ASN A 39 -11.09 -4.30 9.27
N LEU A 40 -10.60 -3.39 10.11
CA LEU A 40 -10.34 -2.00 9.74
C LEU A 40 -8.86 -1.75 9.52
N VAL A 41 -8.57 -0.87 8.55
CA VAL A 41 -7.30 -0.15 8.52
C VAL A 41 -7.56 1.25 9.07
N LYS A 42 -6.81 1.63 10.10
CA LYS A 42 -6.94 2.92 10.77
C LYS A 42 -5.73 3.77 10.49
N ILE A 43 -5.93 5.04 10.20
CA ILE A 43 -4.85 6.01 10.06
C ILE A 43 -4.84 6.88 11.30
N TRP A 44 -3.65 7.08 11.84
CA TRP A 44 -3.39 7.86 13.03
C TRP A 44 -2.54 9.05 12.65
N LYS A 45 -2.85 10.20 13.24
CA LYS A 45 -2.10 11.44 13.07
C LYS A 45 -1.80 12.04 14.43
N GLU A 46 -0.61 12.62 14.54
CA GLU A 46 -0.26 13.42 15.70
C GLU A 46 -0.81 14.85 15.58
N GLU A 47 -1.55 15.28 16.59
CA GLU A 47 -1.98 16.66 16.78
C GLU A 47 -1.62 17.08 18.21
N ASP A 48 -0.80 18.13 18.34
CA ASP A 48 -0.39 18.72 19.63
C ASP A 48 0.20 17.69 20.63
N GLY A 49 1.04 16.78 20.17
CA GLY A 49 1.65 15.74 21.01
C GLY A 49 0.74 14.56 21.34
N GLN A 50 -0.47 14.51 20.79
CA GLN A 50 -1.44 13.45 21.00
C GLN A 50 -1.76 12.73 19.68
N TRP A 51 -1.82 11.41 19.72
CA TRP A 51 -2.23 10.60 18.57
C TRP A 51 -3.75 10.47 18.53
N LYS A 52 -4.34 10.88 17.41
CA LYS A 52 -5.77 10.73 17.15
C LYS A 52 -5.99 9.87 15.93
N GLU A 53 -7.08 9.10 15.96
CA GLU A 53 -7.56 8.40 14.77
C GLU A 53 -8.09 9.43 13.79
N GLU A 54 -7.48 9.51 12.61
CA GLU A 54 -7.83 10.46 11.56
C GLU A 54 -8.87 9.87 10.61
N GLN A 55 -8.70 8.59 10.24
CA GLN A 55 -9.58 7.91 9.28
C GLN A 55 -9.73 6.41 9.61
N LYS A 56 -10.90 5.88 9.24
CA LYS A 56 -11.21 4.45 9.21
C LYS A 56 -11.43 4.02 7.77
N LEU A 57 -10.68 3.02 7.35
CA LEU A 57 -10.73 2.44 6.02
C LEU A 57 -11.41 1.08 6.11
N GLU A 58 -12.63 1.02 5.59
CA GLU A 58 -13.50 -0.17 5.66
C GLU A 58 -13.64 -0.79 4.26
N ALA A 59 -13.02 -1.94 4.04
CA ALA A 59 -13.17 -2.70 2.78
C ALA A 59 -12.97 -4.22 2.96
N HIS A 60 -12.21 -4.62 3.98
CA HIS A 60 -12.00 -6.02 4.30
C HIS A 60 -13.20 -6.62 5.03
N SER A 61 -13.52 -7.88 4.73
CA SER A 61 -14.60 -8.61 5.38
C SER A 61 -14.14 -9.49 6.55
N ASP A 62 -12.83 -9.58 6.77
CA ASP A 62 -12.20 -10.36 7.83
C ASP A 62 -10.90 -9.68 8.30
N TRP A 63 -10.21 -10.25 9.29
CA TRP A 63 -9.09 -9.65 9.99
C TRP A 63 -8.01 -9.17 9.03
N VAL A 64 -7.62 -7.90 9.17
CA VAL A 64 -6.48 -7.35 8.45
C VAL A 64 -5.22 -8.00 9.00
N ARG A 65 -4.44 -8.63 8.13
CA ARG A 65 -3.22 -9.36 8.46
C ARG A 65 -2.02 -8.43 8.44
N ASP A 66 -1.92 -7.60 7.41
CA ASP A 66 -0.81 -6.67 7.24
C ASP A 66 -1.24 -5.37 6.57
N VAL A 67 -0.48 -4.31 6.86
CA VAL A 67 -0.65 -2.96 6.30
C VAL A 67 0.72 -2.37 6.05
N ALA A 68 0.97 -1.90 4.83
CA ALA A 68 2.21 -1.28 4.44
C ALA A 68 1.97 0.08 3.76
N TRP A 69 2.57 1.12 4.30
CA TRP A 69 2.56 2.45 3.69
C TRP A 69 3.67 2.55 2.65
N ALA A 70 3.32 2.93 1.42
CA ALA A 70 4.28 3.07 0.34
C ALA A 70 5.22 4.25 0.60
N PRO A 71 6.52 4.14 0.28
CA PRO A 71 7.42 5.28 0.31
C PRO A 71 7.04 6.27 -0.81
N SER A 72 6.46 7.41 -0.45
CA SER A 72 6.12 8.50 -1.36
C SER A 72 7.37 9.33 -1.69
N ILE A 73 8.25 8.79 -2.52
CA ILE A 73 9.45 9.52 -2.96
C ILE A 73 9.03 10.57 -4.01
N GLY A 74 8.79 11.80 -3.55
CA GLY A 74 8.61 12.96 -4.43
C GLY A 74 7.25 13.08 -5.11
N LEU A 75 6.28 12.20 -4.81
CA LEU A 75 4.89 12.31 -5.27
C LEU A 75 4.00 12.86 -4.15
N PRO A 76 3.01 13.71 -4.47
CA PRO A 76 2.05 14.22 -3.48
C PRO A 76 1.02 13.16 -3.06
N THR A 77 0.95 12.04 -3.78
CA THR A 77 0.02 10.94 -3.52
C THR A 77 0.54 10.04 -2.40
N SER A 78 -0.34 9.67 -1.49
CA SER A 78 -0.05 8.67 -0.46
C SER A 78 -0.74 7.36 -0.83
N THR A 79 0.01 6.26 -0.72
CA THR A 79 -0.49 4.92 -1.03
C THR A 79 -0.27 3.98 0.14
N ILE A 80 -1.29 3.18 0.47
CA ILE A 80 -1.21 2.12 1.48
C ILE A 80 -1.66 0.82 0.82
N ALA A 81 -0.99 -0.28 1.11
CA ALA A 81 -1.46 -1.62 0.81
C ALA A 81 -1.98 -2.28 2.09
N SER A 82 -3.08 -3.01 2.00
CA SER A 82 -3.55 -3.86 3.10
C SER A 82 -3.95 -5.23 2.59
N CYS A 83 -3.71 -6.24 3.41
CA CYS A 83 -4.12 -7.61 3.13
C CYS A 83 -4.84 -8.25 4.31
N SER A 84 -5.70 -9.21 4.03
CA SER A 84 -6.59 -9.81 5.03
C SER A 84 -6.73 -11.32 4.89
N GLN A 85 -7.26 -11.91 5.97
CA GLN A 85 -7.78 -13.27 6.01
C GLN A 85 -8.82 -13.56 4.93
N ASP A 86 -9.53 -12.54 4.41
CA ASP A 86 -10.51 -12.68 3.34
C ASP A 86 -9.91 -12.98 1.94
N GLY A 87 -8.58 -13.07 1.86
CA GLY A 87 -7.82 -13.34 0.63
C GLY A 87 -7.73 -12.13 -0.30
N ARG A 88 -8.18 -10.94 0.12
CA ARG A 88 -8.13 -9.73 -0.69
C ARG A 88 -6.94 -8.87 -0.32
N VAL A 89 -6.40 -8.20 -1.32
CA VAL A 89 -5.45 -7.10 -1.16
C VAL A 89 -6.08 -5.83 -1.69
N PHE A 90 -6.09 -4.77 -0.88
CA PHE A 90 -6.54 -3.44 -1.28
C PHE A 90 -5.37 -2.49 -1.36
N ILE A 91 -5.41 -1.61 -2.35
CA ILE A 91 -4.56 -0.44 -2.49
C ILE A 91 -5.42 0.77 -2.17
N TRP A 92 -5.00 1.53 -1.16
CA TRP A 92 -5.65 2.76 -0.74
C TRP A 92 -4.83 3.91 -1.28
N THR A 93 -5.45 4.77 -2.07
CA THR A 93 -4.82 5.99 -2.58
C THR A 93 -5.46 7.22 -1.96
N CYS A 94 -4.62 8.19 -1.63
CA CYS A 94 -5.02 9.53 -1.21
C CYS A 94 -4.28 10.55 -2.07
N ASP A 95 -5.05 11.23 -2.92
CA ASP A 95 -4.54 12.24 -3.86
C ASP A 95 -4.55 13.66 -3.28
N ASP A 96 -5.06 13.81 -2.05
CA ASP A 96 -5.19 15.09 -1.39
C ASP A 96 -4.01 15.34 -0.43
N ALA A 97 -3.38 16.51 -0.56
CA ALA A 97 -2.36 16.98 0.37
C ALA A 97 -2.91 17.09 1.81
N SER A 98 -4.21 17.27 1.98
CA SER A 98 -4.87 17.26 3.30
C SER A 98 -4.92 15.87 3.94
N GLY A 99 -4.88 14.79 3.14
CA GLY A 99 -4.94 13.41 3.62
C GLY A 99 -6.33 12.89 3.99
N ASN A 100 -7.39 13.63 3.64
CA ASN A 100 -8.74 13.41 4.19
C ASN A 100 -9.60 12.38 3.42
N SER A 101 -9.24 12.04 2.18
CA SER A 101 -10.04 11.13 1.36
C SER A 101 -9.18 9.98 0.84
N TRP A 102 -9.52 8.76 1.25
CA TRP A 102 -8.85 7.53 0.86
C TRP A 102 -9.79 6.68 0.02
N SER A 103 -9.36 6.33 -1.18
CA SER A 103 -10.14 5.47 -2.08
C SER A 103 -9.58 4.05 -2.10
N PRO A 104 -10.39 3.01 -1.82
CA PRO A 104 -9.97 1.63 -1.96
C PRO A 104 -10.02 1.18 -3.42
N LYS A 105 -8.97 0.49 -3.85
CA LYS A 105 -8.92 -0.26 -5.10
C LYS A 105 -8.56 -1.71 -4.82
N LEU A 106 -9.40 -2.64 -5.28
CA LEU A 106 -9.10 -4.07 -5.18
C LEU A 106 -7.93 -4.39 -6.12
N LEU A 107 -6.81 -4.86 -5.55
CA LEU A 107 -5.67 -5.35 -6.32
C LEU A 107 -5.98 -6.71 -6.92
N HIS A 108 -6.26 -7.67 -6.04
CA HIS A 108 -6.52 -9.05 -6.40
C HIS A 108 -7.24 -9.76 -5.26
N LYS A 109 -7.95 -10.83 -5.61
CA LYS A 109 -8.54 -11.78 -4.66
C LYS A 109 -7.89 -13.14 -4.85
N PHE A 110 -7.10 -13.55 -3.88
CA PHE A 110 -6.49 -14.87 -3.78
C PHE A 110 -7.51 -15.88 -3.25
N ASN A 111 -7.27 -17.16 -3.53
CA ASN A 111 -8.10 -18.25 -3.03
C ASN A 111 -7.80 -18.62 -1.57
N ASP A 112 -6.70 -18.11 -1.02
CA ASP A 112 -6.24 -18.35 0.34
C ASP A 112 -5.86 -17.02 1.01
N VAL A 113 -5.59 -17.09 2.31
CA VAL A 113 -5.20 -15.98 3.17
C VAL A 113 -3.98 -15.25 2.62
N VAL A 114 -3.96 -13.93 2.74
CA VAL A 114 -2.75 -13.15 2.44
C VAL A 114 -2.12 -12.69 3.76
N TRP A 115 -0.87 -13.08 3.97
CA TRP A 115 -0.18 -12.91 5.25
C TRP A 115 0.54 -11.57 5.40
N HIS A 116 1.25 -11.15 4.34
CA HIS A 116 2.08 -9.96 4.37
C HIS A 116 2.04 -9.20 3.05
N VAL A 117 2.26 -7.89 3.14
CA VAL A 117 2.44 -6.99 2.02
C VAL A 117 3.65 -6.10 2.24
N SER A 118 4.45 -5.85 1.21
CA SER A 118 5.64 -5.01 1.33
C SER A 118 5.93 -4.22 0.06
N TRP A 119 6.27 -2.94 0.24
CA TRP A 119 6.58 -2.04 -0.86
C TRP A 119 8.06 -2.04 -1.22
N SER A 120 8.35 -2.12 -2.51
CA SER A 120 9.65 -1.77 -3.07
C SER A 120 9.84 -0.26 -3.03
N ILE A 121 11.04 0.16 -2.60
CA ILE A 121 11.39 1.58 -2.42
C ILE A 121 11.52 2.31 -3.76
N THR A 122 11.95 1.63 -4.82
CA THR A 122 12.40 2.28 -6.06
C THR A 122 11.42 2.16 -7.21
N ALA A 123 10.63 1.08 -7.27
CA ALA A 123 9.89 0.70 -8.47
C ALA A 123 8.37 0.71 -8.29
N ASN A 124 7.86 1.15 -7.13
CA ASN A 124 6.44 1.05 -6.76
C ASN A 124 5.87 -0.36 -6.98
N ILE A 125 6.69 -1.38 -6.66
CA ILE A 125 6.31 -2.78 -6.77
C ILE A 125 5.82 -3.23 -5.40
N LEU A 126 4.69 -3.92 -5.36
CA LEU A 126 4.17 -4.55 -4.16
C LEU A 126 4.50 -6.04 -4.16
N ALA A 127 5.16 -6.52 -3.12
CA ALA A 127 5.29 -7.94 -2.83
C ALA A 127 4.11 -8.39 -1.96
N VAL A 128 3.47 -9.49 -2.34
CA VAL A 128 2.32 -10.08 -1.65
C VAL A 128 2.62 -11.55 -1.35
N SER A 129 2.61 -11.94 -0.07
CA SER A 129 2.81 -13.33 0.33
C SER A 129 1.48 -13.99 0.70
N GLY A 130 1.08 -15.00 -0.07
CA GLY A 130 -0.16 -15.75 0.10
C GLY A 130 0.00 -17.04 0.92
N GLY A 131 -1.12 -17.61 1.36
CA GLY A 131 -1.21 -18.91 2.04
C GLY A 131 -0.92 -20.11 1.14
N ASP A 132 -0.92 -19.89 -0.17
CA ASP A 132 -0.54 -20.87 -1.19
C ASP A 132 0.98 -21.12 -1.27
N ASN A 133 1.75 -20.60 -0.31
CA ASN A 133 3.22 -20.62 -0.24
C ASN A 133 3.92 -19.88 -1.39
N LYS A 134 3.20 -18.99 -2.09
CA LYS A 134 3.75 -18.19 -3.17
C LYS A 134 3.93 -16.74 -2.76
N VAL A 135 4.91 -16.09 -3.37
CA VAL A 135 5.07 -14.64 -3.32
C VAL A 135 4.84 -14.08 -4.71
N THR A 136 3.85 -13.21 -4.84
CA THR A 136 3.55 -12.52 -6.09
C THR A 136 4.04 -11.09 -6.04
N LEU A 137 4.57 -10.60 -7.16
CA LEU A 137 4.99 -9.22 -7.31
C LEU A 137 3.99 -8.49 -8.20
N TRP A 138 3.57 -7.31 -7.79
CA TRP A 138 2.58 -6.51 -8.49
C TRP A 138 3.12 -5.14 -8.79
N LYS A 139 2.80 -4.61 -9.97
CA LYS A 139 3.18 -3.26 -10.38
C LYS A 139 1.99 -2.54 -10.98
N GLU A 140 1.89 -1.25 -10.69
CA GLU A 140 0.93 -0.36 -11.33
C GLU A 140 1.44 0.10 -12.70
N SER A 141 0.60 -0.06 -13.72
CA SER A 141 0.78 0.49 -15.05
C SER A 141 0.40 1.98 -15.10
N VAL A 142 0.80 2.67 -16.17
CA VAL A 142 0.49 4.09 -16.38
C VAL A 142 -1.03 4.36 -16.37
N ASP A 143 -1.83 3.38 -16.78
CA ASP A 143 -3.29 3.45 -16.79
C ASP A 143 -3.92 3.24 -15.39
N GLY A 144 -3.08 3.17 -14.34
CA GLY A 144 -3.47 2.86 -12.96
C GLY A 144 -3.83 1.39 -12.74
N LEU A 145 -3.76 0.53 -13.74
CA LEU A 145 -4.08 -0.90 -13.61
C LEU A 145 -2.93 -1.64 -12.95
N TRP A 146 -3.24 -2.54 -12.03
CA TRP A 146 -2.24 -3.37 -11.37
C TRP A 146 -2.10 -4.72 -12.07
N ALA A 147 -0.86 -5.10 -12.38
CA ALA A 147 -0.54 -6.37 -13.02
C ALA A 147 0.45 -7.17 -12.19
N CYS A 148 0.27 -8.49 -12.16
CA CYS A 148 1.24 -9.41 -11.58
C CYS A 148 2.43 -9.57 -12.54
N ILE A 149 3.64 -9.29 -12.05
CA ILE A 149 4.88 -9.31 -12.84
C ILE A 149 5.78 -10.52 -12.52
N SER A 150 5.53 -11.23 -11.41
CA SER A 150 6.29 -12.43 -11.06
C SER A 150 5.58 -13.29 -10.01
N ASP A 151 5.72 -14.60 -10.12
CA ASP A 151 5.38 -15.61 -9.11
C ASP A 151 6.70 -16.25 -8.65
N VAL A 152 7.19 -15.82 -7.49
CA VAL A 152 8.48 -16.27 -6.96
C VAL A 152 8.25 -17.58 -6.21
N ASN A 153 8.40 -18.70 -6.93
CA ASN A 153 8.55 -20.01 -6.33
C ASN A 153 10.04 -20.42 -6.27
N LYS A 154 10.40 -21.11 -5.17
CA LYS A 154 11.76 -21.58 -4.88
C LYS A 154 12.36 -22.34 -6.07
N GLY A 155 13.43 -21.79 -6.63
CA GLY A 155 14.41 -22.51 -7.45
C GLY A 155 13.89 -23.05 -8.77
N GLN A 156 13.76 -22.19 -9.79
CA GLN A 156 14.34 -22.41 -11.13
C GLN A 156 14.07 -21.19 -11.99
N GLY A 157 15.10 -20.74 -12.72
CA GLY A 157 15.02 -19.60 -13.62
C GLY A 157 13.98 -19.82 -14.72
N GLY A 158 13.27 -18.74 -15.05
CA GLY A 158 12.29 -18.74 -16.12
C GLY A 158 11.46 -17.46 -16.07
N VAL A 159 12.01 -16.37 -16.61
CA VAL A 159 11.20 -15.22 -17.04
C VAL A 159 10.37 -15.69 -18.24
N SER A 160 9.09 -15.99 -18.03
CA SER A 160 8.11 -16.11 -19.11
C SER A 160 7.56 -14.72 -19.40
N ALA A 161 8.11 -14.10 -20.44
CA ALA A 161 7.51 -12.94 -21.08
C ALA A 161 6.09 -13.28 -21.54
N VAL A 162 5.14 -12.40 -21.24
CA VAL A 162 3.77 -12.46 -21.75
C VAL A 162 3.83 -12.07 -23.22
N THR A 163 3.56 -13.02 -24.12
CA THR A 163 3.46 -12.75 -25.56
C THR A 163 2.12 -12.07 -25.85
N GLU A 164 2.18 -10.86 -26.38
CA GLU A 164 1.04 -10.16 -26.97
C GLU A 164 0.45 -10.98 -28.12
N GLY A 165 -0.84 -11.33 -28.03
CA GLY A 165 -1.61 -11.88 -29.13
C GLY A 165 -2.02 -10.74 -30.07
N GLN A 166 -1.25 -10.50 -31.12
CA GLN A 166 -1.75 -9.80 -32.31
C GLN A 166 -2.73 -10.73 -33.05
N GLN A 167 -4.02 -10.41 -32.99
CA GLN A 167 -4.98 -10.83 -34.00
C GLN A 167 -5.01 -9.74 -35.08
N ASN A 168 -4.42 -10.03 -36.24
CA ASN A 168 -4.72 -9.35 -37.49
C ASN A 168 -4.92 -10.39 -38.61
N GLU A 169 -6.15 -10.37 -39.14
CA GLU A 169 -6.58 -10.62 -40.53
C GLU A 169 -6.16 -11.91 -41.27
N GLN A 170 -7.16 -12.75 -41.57
CA GLN A 170 -7.70 -12.96 -42.93
C GLN A 170 -9.09 -13.60 -42.87
#